data_AF-A0A9D2W0D2-F1
#
_entry.id   AF-A0A9D2W0D2-F1
#
_cell.length_a   1.000
_cell.length_b   1.000
_cell.length_c   1.000
_cell.angle_alpha   90.00
_cell.angle_beta   90.00
_cell.angle_gamma   90.00
#
_symmetry.space_group_name_H-M   'P 1'
#
loop_
_entity.id
_entity.type
_entity.pdbx_description
1 polymer ?
#
loop_
_entity_poly.entity_id
_entity_poly.type
_entity_poly.pdbx_seq_one_letter_code
_entity_poly.pdbx_strand_id
1 'polypeptide(L)'
;MDAREDLPDLKEDIRRAIATGIFRGLGVDTSVDDLTALWGQPERVVVRKGVKTVSYPGTDFLFESHALRQVTVKVQDDGQQAALEELLREFPGEMVDRVPPYFRCLRLETGACALEQVLVTTADAPQGAPMSVALVFSRKATQRLELELPRELYGRLQALSNARRQTITQLGEELIARALEHEEEKKEK
;
A
#
# COMPACT_ATOMS: atom_id res chain seq x y z
N MET A 1 19.06 30.28 -9.13
CA MET A 1 17.83 29.60 -9.59
C MET A 1 17.57 28.53 -8.56
N ASP A 2 16.72 28.85 -7.59
CA ASP A 2 16.42 27.95 -6.48
C ASP A 2 15.53 26.82 -7.00
N ALA A 3 16.12 25.64 -7.14
CA ALA A 3 15.41 24.39 -7.35
C ALA A 3 14.68 24.01 -6.05
N ARG A 4 13.69 24.83 -5.66
CA ARG A 4 12.52 24.32 -4.94
C ARG A 4 11.70 23.55 -5.98
N GLU A 5 12.27 22.45 -6.49
CA GLU A 5 11.49 21.40 -7.12
C GLU A 5 10.36 21.06 -6.15
N ASP A 6 9.13 20.99 -6.66
CA ASP A 6 7.90 20.75 -5.91
C ASP A 6 8.06 19.58 -4.93
N LEU A 7 8.51 19.89 -3.71
CA LEU A 7 8.57 18.92 -2.64
C LEU A 7 7.12 18.50 -2.38
N PRO A 8 6.81 17.20 -2.45
CA PRO A 8 5.46 16.69 -2.27
C PRO A 8 4.86 17.23 -0.96
N ASP A 9 3.59 17.63 -0.99
CA ASP A 9 2.84 17.93 0.22
C ASP A 9 2.60 16.61 0.98
N LEU A 10 3.60 16.24 1.80
CA LEU A 10 3.59 15.04 2.63
C LEU A 10 2.32 14.96 3.48
N LYS A 11 1.80 16.11 3.91
CA LYS A 11 0.60 16.19 4.73
C LYS A 11 -0.62 15.67 3.97
N GLU A 12 -0.81 16.19 2.76
CA GLU A 12 -1.94 15.82 1.91
C GLU A 12 -1.80 14.40 1.36
N ASP A 13 -0.58 13.93 1.07
CA ASP A 13 -0.36 12.55 0.64
C ASP A 13 -0.64 11.54 1.77
N ILE A 14 -0.24 11.84 3.01
CA ILE A 14 -0.59 11.02 4.18
C ILE A 14 -2.10 11.07 4.41
N ARG A 15 -2.74 12.24 4.34
CA ARG A 15 -4.21 12.37 4.47
C ARG A 15 -4.96 11.56 3.43
N ARG A 16 -4.53 11.64 2.17
CA ARG A 16 -5.10 10.87 1.08
C ARG A 16 -4.95 9.38 1.32
N ALA A 17 -3.76 8.92 1.73
CA ALA A 17 -3.54 7.51 2.04
C ALA A 17 -4.42 7.04 3.19
N ILE A 18 -4.57 7.84 4.26
CA ILE A 18 -5.49 7.56 5.36
C ILE A 18 -6.94 7.42 4.87
N ALA A 19 -7.38 8.33 4.01
CA ALA A 19 -8.78 8.40 3.57
C ALA A 19 -9.14 7.39 2.47
N THR A 20 -8.20 7.05 1.59
CA THR A 20 -8.46 6.32 0.34
C THR A 20 -7.66 5.04 0.18
N GLY A 21 -6.64 4.84 1.01
CA GLY A 21 -5.68 3.76 0.84
C GLY A 21 -4.75 3.90 -0.36
N ILE A 22 -4.62 5.12 -0.89
CA ILE A 22 -3.83 5.40 -2.09
C ILE A 22 -2.81 6.47 -1.72
N PHE A 23 -1.54 6.09 -1.74
CA PHE A 23 -0.43 7.04 -1.65
C PHE A 23 -0.04 7.46 -3.06
N ARG A 24 0.08 8.76 -3.33
CA ARG A 24 0.29 9.39 -4.66
C ARG A 24 0.52 8.43 -5.85
N GLY A 25 -0.56 8.03 -6.51
CA GLY A 25 -0.53 7.21 -7.73
C GLY A 25 -0.22 5.72 -7.51
N LEU A 26 -0.21 5.25 -6.27
CA LEU A 26 0.08 3.87 -5.88
C LEU A 26 -1.07 3.23 -5.13
N GLY A 27 -1.22 1.93 -5.35
CA GLY A 27 -2.13 1.07 -4.61
C GLY A 27 -1.55 -0.32 -4.43
N VAL A 28 -2.38 -1.23 -3.93
CA VAL A 28 -2.02 -2.63 -3.67
C VAL A 28 -1.47 -3.39 -4.89
N ASP A 29 -1.89 -3.00 -6.10
CA ASP A 29 -1.50 -3.65 -7.35
C ASP A 29 -0.30 -2.96 -8.04
N THR A 30 0.27 -1.93 -7.41
CA THR A 30 1.49 -1.28 -7.89
C THR A 30 2.63 -2.27 -7.98
N SER A 31 3.30 -2.29 -9.14
CA SER A 31 4.49 -3.08 -9.43
C SER A 31 5.77 -2.24 -9.31
N VAL A 32 6.92 -2.90 -9.36
CA VAL A 32 8.22 -2.18 -9.38
C VAL A 32 8.44 -1.41 -10.69
N ASP A 33 7.81 -1.86 -11.78
CA ASP A 33 7.91 -1.16 -13.07
C ASP A 33 7.10 0.14 -13.03
N ASP A 34 5.95 0.15 -12.35
CA ASP A 34 5.17 1.37 -12.10
C ASP A 34 5.98 2.37 -11.24
N LEU A 35 6.68 1.89 -10.21
CA LEU A 35 7.58 2.74 -9.43
C LEU A 35 8.69 3.34 -10.30
N THR A 36 9.25 2.53 -11.21
CA THR A 36 10.33 2.97 -12.10
C THR A 36 9.83 4.01 -13.11
N ALA A 37 8.59 3.89 -13.57
CA ALA A 37 7.96 4.87 -14.44
C ALA A 37 7.69 6.21 -13.72
N LEU A 38 7.31 6.16 -12.44
CA LEU A 38 6.97 7.34 -11.63
C LEU A 38 8.19 8.08 -11.07
N TRP A 39 9.18 7.34 -10.57
CA TRP A 39 10.34 7.90 -9.87
C TRP A 39 11.68 7.69 -10.59
N GLY A 40 11.69 7.03 -11.74
CA GLY A 40 12.92 6.67 -12.43
C GLY A 40 13.67 5.50 -11.77
N GLN A 41 14.99 5.46 -11.95
CA GLN A 41 15.81 4.37 -11.42
C GLN A 41 15.97 4.48 -9.90
N PRO A 42 15.79 3.37 -9.16
CA PRO A 42 15.95 3.38 -7.71
C PRO A 42 17.42 3.54 -7.31
N GLU A 43 17.67 4.17 -6.16
CA GLU A 43 19.01 4.27 -5.56
C GLU A 43 19.51 2.90 -5.09
N ARG A 44 18.58 2.08 -4.61
CA ARG A 44 18.91 0.79 -4.01
C ARG A 44 17.74 -0.18 -4.10
N VAL A 45 18.06 -1.45 -4.35
CA VAL A 45 17.10 -2.56 -4.26
C VAL A 45 17.70 -3.64 -3.36
N VAL A 46 16.94 -4.08 -2.36
CA VAL A 46 17.36 -5.13 -1.40
C VAL A 46 16.31 -6.23 -1.37
N VAL A 47 16.73 -7.48 -1.45
CA VAL A 47 15.83 -8.64 -1.29
C VAL A 47 16.31 -9.47 -0.10
N ARG A 48 15.44 -9.66 0.90
CA ARG A 48 15.73 -10.48 2.10
C ARG A 48 14.49 -11.25 2.52
N LYS A 49 14.62 -12.56 2.69
CA LYS A 49 13.56 -13.46 3.21
C LYS A 49 12.19 -13.28 2.51
N GLY A 50 12.17 -13.13 1.19
CA GLY A 50 10.93 -12.97 0.41
C GLY A 50 10.34 -11.55 0.43
N VAL A 51 11.01 -10.61 1.09
CA VAL A 51 10.68 -9.18 1.08
C VAL A 51 11.65 -8.45 0.15
N LYS A 52 11.11 -7.64 -0.77
CA LYS A 52 11.88 -6.77 -1.66
C LYS A 52 11.66 -5.32 -1.25
N THR A 53 12.71 -4.60 -0.91
CA THR A 53 12.69 -3.17 -0.63
C THR A 53 13.32 -2.43 -1.81
N VAL A 54 12.60 -1.45 -2.35
CA VAL A 54 13.04 -0.54 -3.42
C VAL A 54 13.13 0.85 -2.81
N SER A 55 14.30 1.46 -2.84
CA SER A 55 14.60 2.74 -2.20
C SER A 55 14.83 3.84 -3.22
N TYR A 56 14.23 4.99 -2.94
CA TYR A 56 14.37 6.26 -3.65
C TYR A 56 14.81 7.34 -2.65
N PRO A 57 15.26 8.51 -3.12
CA PRO A 57 15.57 9.62 -2.23
C PRO A 57 14.38 9.91 -1.30
N GLY A 58 14.57 9.70 0.00
CA GLY A 58 13.55 9.95 1.02
C GLY A 58 12.38 8.98 1.09
N THR A 59 12.27 7.97 0.22
CA THR A 59 11.12 7.04 0.24
C THR A 59 11.55 5.59 0.01
N ASP A 60 11.06 4.67 0.82
CA ASP A 60 11.27 3.22 0.67
C ASP A 60 9.95 2.49 0.41
N PHE A 61 9.92 1.65 -0.62
CA PHE A 61 8.79 0.79 -0.98
C PHE A 61 9.12 -0.67 -0.65
N LEU A 62 8.29 -1.31 0.15
CA LEU A 62 8.46 -2.69 0.58
C LEU A 62 7.39 -3.56 -0.06
N PHE A 63 7.85 -4.58 -0.76
CA PHE A 63 7.04 -5.61 -1.41
C PHE A 63 7.20 -6.93 -0.68
N GLU A 64 6.09 -7.63 -0.46
CA GLU A 64 6.07 -9.00 0.05
C GLU A 64 5.24 -9.86 -0.91
N SER A 65 5.80 -10.98 -1.36
CA SER A 65 5.13 -11.87 -2.32
C SER A 65 4.63 -11.11 -3.58
N HIS A 66 5.43 -10.18 -4.09
CA HIS A 66 5.16 -9.33 -5.26
C HIS A 66 4.08 -8.24 -5.08
N ALA A 67 3.46 -8.13 -3.91
CA ALA A 67 2.49 -7.06 -3.61
C ALA A 67 3.15 -5.92 -2.83
N LEU A 68 2.80 -4.67 -3.12
CA LEU A 68 3.21 -3.51 -2.32
C LEU A 68 2.57 -3.64 -0.92
N ARG A 69 3.41 -3.60 0.11
CA ARG A 69 3.01 -3.75 1.52
C ARG A 69 3.23 -2.52 2.35
N GLN A 70 4.28 -1.77 2.05
CA GLN A 70 4.57 -0.59 2.84
C GLN A 70 5.26 0.47 2.01
N VAL A 71 4.84 1.72 2.21
CA VAL A 71 5.54 2.91 1.72
C VAL A 71 6.07 3.63 2.95
N THR A 72 7.37 3.89 3.01
CA THR A 72 8.00 4.60 4.12
C THR A 72 8.60 5.90 3.62
N VAL A 73 8.07 7.03 4.07
CA VAL A 73 8.60 8.35 3.77
C VAL A 73 9.47 8.81 4.93
N LYS A 74 10.70 9.23 4.63
CA LYS A 74 11.65 9.80 5.59
C LYS A 74 11.45 11.31 5.60
N VAL A 75 11.23 11.88 6.77
CA VAL A 75 11.18 13.33 7.00
C VAL A 75 12.57 13.91 6.74
N GLN A 76 12.66 14.87 5.84
CA GLN A 76 13.91 15.46 5.37
C GLN A 76 14.13 16.90 5.86
N ASP A 77 13.06 17.58 6.29
CA ASP A 77 13.11 18.98 6.69
C ASP A 77 12.07 19.33 7.78
N ASP A 78 12.25 20.51 8.39
CA ASP A 78 11.41 21.01 9.48
C ASP A 78 9.95 21.25 9.06
N GLY A 79 9.70 21.53 7.77
CA GLY A 79 8.35 21.73 7.24
C GLY A 79 7.57 20.42 7.19
N GLN A 80 8.21 19.35 6.72
CA GLN A 80 7.67 18.00 6.74
C GLN A 80 7.44 17.50 8.17
N GLN A 81 8.33 17.85 9.10
CA GLN A 81 8.15 17.55 10.52
C GLN A 81 6.92 18.26 11.09
N ALA A 82 6.77 19.56 10.87
CA ALA A 82 5.61 20.32 11.36
C ALA A 82 4.28 19.77 10.78
N ALA A 83 4.27 19.41 9.49
CA ALA A 83 3.13 18.77 8.83
C ALA A 83 2.76 17.44 9.50
N LEU A 84 3.76 16.62 9.84
CA LEU A 84 3.55 15.36 10.55
C LEU A 84 3.00 15.59 11.96
N GLU A 85 3.56 16.53 12.71
CA GLU A 85 3.09 16.90 14.05
C GLU A 85 1.65 17.44 14.05
N GLU A 86 1.22 18.10 12.97
CA GLU A 86 -0.19 18.49 12.78
C GLU A 86 -1.09 17.26 12.58
N LEU A 87 -0.68 16.30 11.75
CA LEU A 87 -1.45 15.07 11.54
C LEU A 87 -1.54 14.22 12.82
N LEU A 88 -0.45 14.14 13.59
CA LEU A 88 -0.43 13.43 14.88
C LEU A 88 -1.39 14.03 15.92
N ARG A 89 -1.72 15.32 15.79
CA ARG A 89 -2.73 15.99 16.63
C ARG A 89 -4.16 15.76 16.13
N GLU A 90 -4.33 15.59 14.83
CA GLU A 90 -5.62 15.40 14.18
C GLU A 90 -6.12 13.95 14.32
N PHE A 91 -5.22 12.97 14.18
CA PHE A 91 -5.53 11.56 14.28
C PHE A 91 -5.02 11.01 15.61
N PRO A 92 -5.91 10.54 16.52
CA PRO A 92 -5.47 9.90 17.75
C PRO A 92 -4.63 8.67 17.40
N GLY A 93 -3.63 8.37 18.22
CA GLY A 93 -2.70 7.28 17.95
C GLY A 93 -2.51 6.37 19.15
N GLU A 94 -2.31 5.09 18.89
CA GLU A 94 -1.93 4.10 19.88
C GLU A 94 -0.45 3.74 19.68
N MET A 95 0.32 3.73 20.77
CA MET A 95 1.69 3.24 20.73
C MET A 95 1.69 1.74 20.43
N VAL A 96 2.24 1.36 19.28
CA VAL A 96 2.41 -0.04 18.91
C VAL A 96 3.90 -0.38 18.93
N ASP A 97 4.29 -1.15 19.95
CA ASP A 97 5.65 -1.66 20.03
C ASP A 97 5.86 -2.78 19.00
N ARG A 98 6.92 -2.62 18.20
CA ARG A 98 7.59 -3.61 17.33
C ARG A 98 7.06 -3.73 15.89
N VAL A 99 7.50 -2.80 15.03
CA VAL A 99 7.95 -3.21 13.69
C VAL A 99 9.46 -3.48 13.78
N PRO A 100 9.94 -4.69 13.50
CA PRO A 100 11.37 -4.94 13.40
C PRO A 100 12.00 -4.03 12.33
N PRO A 101 13.09 -3.31 12.62
CA PRO A 101 13.92 -3.35 13.82
C PRO A 101 13.80 -2.06 14.68
N TYR A 102 13.28 -2.18 15.91
CA TYR A 102 13.51 -1.24 17.04
C TYR A 102 13.01 0.21 16.95
N PHE A 103 11.94 0.51 16.22
CA PHE A 103 11.31 1.84 16.30
C PHE A 103 10.07 1.82 17.19
N ARG A 104 9.93 2.85 18.05
CA ARG A 104 8.65 3.18 18.69
C ARG A 104 7.74 3.75 17.63
N CYS A 105 6.72 2.98 17.26
CA CYS A 105 5.76 3.35 16.25
C CYS A 105 4.47 3.80 16.90
N LEU A 106 3.96 4.95 16.49
CA LEU A 106 2.58 5.35 16.77
C LEU A 106 1.72 4.87 15.61
N ARG A 107 0.71 4.06 15.90
CA ARG A 107 -0.32 3.70 14.93
C ARG A 107 -1.45 4.70 15.01
N LEU A 108 -1.76 5.39 13.91
CA LEU A 108 -2.88 6.31 13.87
C LEU A 108 -4.21 5.54 13.80
N GLU A 109 -5.16 5.90 14.66
CA GLU A 109 -6.54 5.41 14.64
C GLU A 109 -7.33 6.18 13.58
N THR A 110 -7.47 5.54 12.42
CA THR A 110 -8.09 6.11 11.22
C THR A 110 -9.55 5.69 11.03
N GLY A 111 -10.14 5.05 12.05
CA GLY A 111 -11.52 4.55 12.04
C GLY A 111 -11.77 3.40 11.04
N ALA A 112 -13.04 3.15 10.71
CA ALA A 112 -13.45 2.14 9.73
C ALA A 112 -13.09 2.48 8.27
N CYS A 113 -12.58 3.69 8.03
CA CYS A 113 -12.23 4.18 6.69
C CYS A 113 -10.88 3.68 6.18
N ALA A 114 -10.01 3.12 7.04
CA ALA A 114 -8.70 2.67 6.59
C ALA A 114 -8.64 1.14 6.51
N LEU A 115 -8.52 0.64 5.29
CA LEU A 115 -8.04 -0.72 5.02
C LEU A 115 -6.54 -0.89 5.41
N GLU A 116 -5.92 0.13 6.01
CA GLU A 116 -4.47 0.35 6.04
C GLU A 116 -4.03 0.94 7.39
N GLN A 117 -2.82 0.58 7.82
CA GLN A 117 -2.25 1.06 9.08
C GLN A 117 -1.20 2.13 8.78
N VAL A 118 -1.37 3.33 9.36
CA VAL A 118 -0.34 4.37 9.30
C VAL A 118 0.50 4.29 10.57
N LEU A 119 1.79 4.01 10.40
CA LEU A 119 2.78 3.89 11.45
C LEU A 119 3.76 5.06 11.37
N VAL A 120 3.84 5.85 12.44
CA VAL A 120 4.78 6.97 12.53
C VAL A 120 5.90 6.60 13.47
N THR A 121 7.15 6.68 13.02
CA THR A 121 8.30 6.57 13.92
C THR A 121 8.48 7.85 14.71
N THR A 122 8.52 7.72 16.04
CA THR A 122 8.52 8.85 16.98
C THR A 122 9.91 9.19 17.50
N ALA A 123 10.03 10.38 18.10
CA ALA A 123 11.29 10.99 18.58
C ALA A 123 12.06 10.21 19.66
N ASP A 124 11.47 9.18 20.26
CA ASP A 124 12.18 8.25 21.17
C ASP A 124 13.10 7.25 20.43
N ALA A 125 13.19 7.35 19.10
CA ALA A 125 14.23 6.70 18.32
C ALA A 125 15.63 7.22 18.74
N PRO A 126 16.71 6.44 18.56
CA PRO A 126 18.06 6.89 18.89
C PRO A 126 18.33 8.28 18.29
N GLN A 127 18.92 9.20 19.06
CA GLN A 127 19.26 10.54 18.57
C GLN A 127 19.99 10.44 17.22
N GLY A 128 19.44 11.11 16.19
CA GLY A 128 19.93 11.05 14.81
C GLY A 128 19.23 10.03 13.90
N ALA A 129 18.25 9.27 14.40
CA ALA A 129 17.39 8.45 13.55
C ALA A 129 16.41 9.35 12.77
N PRO A 130 16.33 9.24 11.42
CA PRO A 130 15.38 10.01 10.65
C PRO A 130 13.95 9.64 11.05
N MET A 131 13.13 10.65 11.36
CA MET A 131 11.70 10.43 11.49
C MET A 131 11.13 9.96 10.17
N SER A 132 10.18 9.04 10.23
CA SER A 132 9.58 8.43 9.06
C SER A 132 8.13 8.04 9.30
N VAL A 133 7.35 8.07 8.23
CA VAL A 133 5.95 7.65 8.19
C VAL A 133 5.85 6.44 7.28
N ALA A 134 5.42 5.32 7.82
CA ALA A 134 5.15 4.10 7.10
C ALA A 134 3.65 3.88 6.93
N LEU A 135 3.19 3.84 5.69
CA LEU A 135 1.84 3.42 5.32
C LEU A 135 1.90 1.93 5.02
N VAL A 136 1.18 1.12 5.81
CA VAL A 136 1.15 -0.33 5.70
C VAL A 136 -0.18 -0.77 5.11
N PHE A 137 -0.10 -1.28 3.88
CA PHE A 137 -1.22 -1.89 3.19
C PHE A 137 -1.49 -3.25 3.82
N SER A 138 -2.68 -3.43 4.41
CA SER A 138 -3.04 -4.74 4.96
C SER A 138 -2.95 -5.81 3.87
N ARG A 139 -2.62 -7.04 4.27
CA ARG A 139 -2.95 -8.17 3.39
C ARG A 139 -4.45 -8.06 3.17
N LYS A 140 -4.90 -7.82 1.92
CA LYS A 140 -6.29 -8.07 1.50
C LYS A 140 -6.66 -9.34 2.26
N ALA A 141 -7.59 -9.24 3.20
CA ALA A 141 -8.09 -10.41 3.89
C ALA A 141 -8.82 -11.18 2.81
N THR A 142 -8.10 -12.01 2.06
CA THR A 142 -8.67 -12.97 1.12
C THR A 142 -9.35 -13.99 2.01
N GLN A 143 -10.59 -13.68 2.37
CA GLN A 143 -11.47 -14.65 2.96
C GLN A 143 -11.61 -15.75 1.91
N ARG A 144 -11.11 -16.94 2.24
CA ARG A 144 -11.12 -18.07 1.32
C ARG A 144 -12.58 -18.44 1.09
N LEU A 145 -13.08 -18.13 -0.10
CA LEU A 145 -14.42 -18.51 -0.53
C LEU A 145 -14.35 -19.90 -1.15
N GLU A 146 -14.99 -20.88 -0.54
CA GLU A 146 -15.18 -22.20 -1.16
C GLU A 146 -16.46 -22.16 -1.99
N LEU A 147 -16.32 -22.42 -3.29
CA LEU A 147 -17.43 -22.45 -4.24
C LEU A 147 -17.66 -23.89 -4.69
N GLU A 148 -18.84 -24.42 -4.38
CA GLU A 148 -19.29 -25.68 -4.97
C GLU A 148 -19.88 -25.41 -6.35
N LEU A 149 -19.20 -25.90 -7.39
CA LEU A 149 -19.64 -25.77 -8.77
C LEU A 149 -20.21 -27.08 -9.29
N PRO A 150 -21.34 -27.06 -10.01
CA PRO A 150 -21.79 -28.19 -10.80
C PRO A 150 -20.67 -28.69 -11.72
N ARG A 151 -20.50 -30.01 -11.82
CA ARG A 151 -19.40 -30.66 -12.54
C ARG A 151 -19.24 -30.16 -13.98
N GLU A 152 -20.34 -29.87 -14.65
CA GLU A 152 -20.38 -29.36 -16.02
C GLU A 152 -19.82 -27.93 -16.12
N LEU A 153 -20.13 -27.07 -15.16
CA LEU A 153 -19.60 -25.71 -15.08
C LEU A 153 -18.11 -25.72 -14.74
N TYR A 154 -17.69 -26.58 -13.80
CA TYR A 154 -16.28 -26.77 -13.50
C TYR A 154 -15.50 -27.26 -14.73
N GLY A 155 -16.05 -28.22 -15.49
CA GLY A 155 -15.43 -28.70 -16.72
C GLY A 155 -15.24 -27.60 -17.78
N ARG A 156 -16.22 -26.70 -17.93
CA ARG A 156 -16.10 -25.54 -18.82
C ARG A 156 -15.06 -24.53 -18.34
N LEU A 157 -15.03 -24.24 -17.03
CA LEU A 157 -14.02 -23.38 -16.43
C LEU A 157 -12.61 -23.95 -16.59
N GLN A 158 -12.44 -25.25 -16.44
CA GLN A 158 -11.16 -25.93 -16.63
C GLN A 158 -10.70 -25.87 -18.10
N ALA A 159 -11.60 -26.06 -19.06
CA ALA A 159 -11.30 -25.89 -20.48
C ALA A 159 -10.87 -24.44 -20.80
N LEU A 160 -11.56 -23.45 -20.23
CA LEU A 160 -11.25 -22.04 -20.41
C LEU A 160 -9.90 -21.67 -19.76
N SER A 161 -9.61 -22.22 -18.58
CA SER A 161 -8.33 -22.09 -17.87
C SER A 161 -7.17 -22.56 -18.73
N ASN A 162 -7.30 -23.74 -19.33
CA ASN A 162 -6.29 -24.29 -20.24
C ASN A 162 -6.12 -23.43 -21.51
N ALA A 163 -7.23 -22.96 -22.09
CA ALA A 163 -7.20 -22.14 -23.31
C ALA A 163 -6.54 -20.77 -23.09
N ARG A 164 -6.77 -20.14 -21.93
CA ARG A 164 -6.26 -18.80 -21.60
C ARG A 164 -4.96 -18.80 -20.80
N ARG A 165 -4.45 -19.98 -20.41
CA ARG A 165 -3.29 -20.14 -19.52
C ARG A 165 -3.43 -19.35 -18.21
N GLN A 166 -4.65 -19.28 -17.70
CA GLN A 166 -4.99 -18.64 -16.42
C GLN A 166 -5.47 -19.72 -15.45
N THR A 167 -5.29 -19.50 -14.15
CA THR A 167 -5.84 -20.41 -13.13
C THR A 167 -7.36 -20.27 -13.05
N ILE A 168 -8.05 -21.34 -12.60
CA ILE A 168 -9.51 -21.30 -12.39
C ILE A 168 -9.89 -20.20 -11.37
N THR A 169 -9.05 -19.94 -10.37
CA THR A 169 -9.23 -18.84 -9.42
C THR A 169 -9.22 -17.48 -10.10
N GLN A 170 -8.20 -17.20 -10.93
CA GLN A 170 -8.11 -15.92 -11.67
C GLN A 170 -9.30 -15.73 -12.62
N LEU A 171 -9.76 -16.80 -13.28
CA LEU A 171 -10.95 -16.74 -14.12
C LEU A 171 -12.22 -16.49 -13.29
N GLY A 172 -12.33 -17.09 -12.11
CA GLY A 172 -13.43 -16.85 -11.18
C GLY A 172 -13.49 -15.40 -10.72
N GLU A 173 -12.36 -14.83 -10.32
CA GLU A 173 -12.23 -13.42 -9.93
C GLU A 173 -12.65 -12.48 -11.07
N GLU A 174 -12.16 -12.73 -12.29
CA GLU A 174 -12.50 -11.94 -13.48
C GLU A 174 -14.00 -12.00 -13.81
N LEU A 175 -14.61 -13.18 -13.72
CA LEU A 175 -16.04 -13.35 -14.00
C LEU A 175 -16.91 -12.67 -12.95
N ILE A 176 -16.54 -12.75 -11.67
CA ILE A 176 -17.26 -12.07 -10.59
C ILE A 176 -17.15 -10.56 -10.74
N ALA A 177 -15.96 -10.03 -11.04
CA ALA A 177 -15.76 -8.60 -11.26
C ALA A 177 -16.64 -8.08 -12.41
N ARG A 178 -16.61 -8.75 -13.57
CA ARG A 178 -17.45 -8.38 -14.73
C ARG A 178 -18.94 -8.46 -14.43
N ALA A 179 -19.38 -9.43 -13.62
CA ALA A 179 -20.79 -9.56 -13.24
C ALA A 179 -21.25 -8.41 -12.34
N LEU A 180 -20.39 -7.95 -11.43
CA LEU A 180 -20.66 -6.82 -10.55
C LEU A 180 -20.72 -5.50 -11.33
N GLU A 181 -19.76 -5.25 -12.22
CA GLU A 181 -19.75 -4.07 -13.10
C GLU A 181 -21.04 -3.98 -13.92
N HIS A 182 -21.50 -5.09 -14.49
CA HIS A 182 -22.72 -5.14 -15.29
C HIS A 182 -24.02 -4.95 -14.47
N GLU A 183 -24.00 -5.26 -13.17
CA GLU A 183 -25.11 -4.99 -12.25
C GLU A 183 -25.16 -3.51 -11.83
N GLU A 184 -24.02 -2.85 -11.68
CA GLU A 184 -23.94 -1.41 -11.38
C GLU A 184 -24.43 -0.55 -12.56
N GLU A 185 -23.99 -0.87 -13.78
CA GLU A 185 -24.45 -0.18 -15.00
C GLU A 185 -25.96 -0.28 -15.25
N LYS A 186 -26.62 -1.33 -14.73
CA LYS A 186 -28.07 -1.50 -14.79
C LYS A 186 -28.84 -0.70 -13.75
N LYS A 187 -28.22 -0.31 -12.65
CA LYS A 187 -28.85 0.50 -11.59
C LYS A 187 -28.81 1.99 -11.88
N GLU A 188 -27.90 2.43 -12.76
CA GLU A 188 -27.76 3.83 -13.18
C GLU A 188 -28.63 4.20 -14.40
N LYS A 189 -29.41 3.26 -14.93
CA LYS A 189 -30.39 3.46 -16.02
C LYS A 189 -31.82 3.28 -15.53
#